data_AF-A0A3R7WQY5-F1
#
_entry.id   AF-A0A3R7WQY5-F1
#
_cell.length_a   1.000
_cell.length_b   1.000
_cell.length_c   1.000
_cell.angle_alpha   90.00
_cell.angle_beta   90.00
_cell.angle_gamma   90.00
#
_symmetry.space_group_name_H-M   'P 1'
#
loop_
_entity.id
_entity.type
_entity.pdbx_description
1 polymer ?
#
loop_
_entity_poly.entity_id
_entity_poly.type
_entity_poly.pdbx_seq_one_letter_code
_entity_poly.pdbx_strand_id
1 'polypeptide(L)'
;MVGLPYPNPHDPELMQQMEYTTKSVSGVSAHDFYSNLCMKAVNQSIGRSIRHRNDYASIMLLDRRYNTNVIRSRLPKWINDRTVTYPTFGPMIPHLVQFYKQHRPANTTI
;
A
#
# COMPACT_ATOMS: atom_id res chain seq x y z
N MET A 1 4.97 -5.22 3.13
CA MET A 1 4.62 -4.07 3.95
C MET A 1 3.83 -4.55 5.15
N VAL A 2 4.34 -4.34 6.37
CA VAL A 2 3.71 -4.80 7.61
C VAL A 2 2.94 -3.66 8.23
N GLY A 3 1.65 -3.85 8.47
CA GLY A 3 0.80 -2.82 9.08
C GLY A 3 0.44 -1.64 8.17
N LEU A 4 -0.15 -0.62 8.78
CA LEU A 4 -0.40 0.71 8.22
C LEU A 4 0.43 1.75 8.99
N PRO A 5 1.30 2.53 8.31
CA PRO A 5 2.25 3.47 8.91
C PRO A 5 1.54 4.79 9.24
N TYR A 6 0.59 4.71 10.16
CA TYR A 6 -0.07 5.89 10.67
C TYR A 6 0.90 6.70 11.56
N PRO A 7 1.00 8.02 11.36
CA PRO A 7 1.81 8.87 12.24
C PRO A 7 1.16 8.98 13.63
N ASN A 8 1.92 9.38 14.65
CA ASN A 8 1.37 9.55 16.00
C ASN A 8 0.29 10.65 16.00
N PRO A 9 -0.97 10.35 16.36
CA PRO A 9 -2.04 11.36 16.35
C PRO A 9 -1.87 12.44 17.43
N HIS A 10 -1.05 12.20 18.47
CA HIS A 10 -0.80 13.16 19.56
C HIS A 10 0.38 14.10 19.28
N ASP A 11 0.97 14.04 18.08
CA ASP A 11 2.02 14.98 17.69
C ASP A 11 1.40 16.38 17.50
N PRO A 12 1.87 17.40 18.25
CA PRO A 12 1.31 18.75 18.16
C PRO A 12 1.43 19.36 16.77
N GLU A 13 2.50 19.05 16.02
CA GLU A 13 2.67 19.54 14.65
C GLU A 13 1.59 18.94 13.74
N LEU A 14 1.35 17.64 13.86
CA LEU A 14 0.33 16.96 13.08
C LEU A 14 -1.07 17.47 13.41
N MET A 15 -1.38 17.67 14.69
CA MET A 15 -2.68 18.22 15.11
C MET A 15 -2.94 19.60 14.47
N GLN A 16 -1.94 20.47 14.48
CA GLN A 16 -2.04 21.79 13.86
C GLN A 16 -2.17 21.70 12.33
N GLN A 17 -1.42 20.81 11.67
CA GLN A 17 -1.54 20.57 10.23
C GLN A 17 -2.94 20.08 9.84
N MET A 18 -3.52 19.19 10.64
CA MET A 18 -4.88 18.67 10.44
C MET A 18 -5.93 19.78 10.61
N GLU A 19 -5.80 20.60 11.65
CA GLU A 19 -6.69 21.74 11.89
C GLU A 19 -6.60 22.76 10.75
N TYR A 20 -5.39 23.11 10.32
CA TYR A 20 -5.16 24.02 9.21
C TYR A 20 -5.76 23.47 7.91
N THR A 21 -5.48 22.21 7.56
CA THR A 21 -5.98 21.60 6.33
C THR A 21 -7.49 21.54 6.29
N THR A 22 -8.12 21.21 7.42
CA THR A 22 -9.59 21.14 7.53
C THR A 22 -10.23 22.53 7.36
N LYS A 23 -9.56 23.60 7.79
CA LYS A 23 -10.03 24.99 7.61
C LYS A 23 -9.76 25.52 6.20
N SER A 24 -8.64 25.16 5.61
CA SER A 24 -8.16 25.73 4.34
C SER A 24 -8.63 24.96 3.10
N VAL A 25 -8.95 23.67 3.22
CA VAL A 25 -9.35 22.82 2.10
C VAL A 25 -10.79 22.33 2.31
N SER A 26 -11.71 22.82 1.50
CA SER A 26 -13.11 22.41 1.58
C SER A 26 -13.28 20.93 1.22
N GLY A 27 -14.07 20.21 2.02
CA GLY A 27 -14.40 18.79 1.76
C GLY A 27 -13.32 17.77 2.18
N VAL A 28 -12.22 18.19 2.80
CA VAL A 28 -11.22 17.27 3.38
C VAL A 28 -11.36 17.27 4.90
N SER A 29 -11.71 16.12 5.47
CA SER A 29 -11.73 15.96 6.91
C SER A 29 -10.31 15.74 7.47
N ALA A 30 -10.13 16.03 8.77
CA ALA A 30 -8.91 15.68 9.48
C ALA A 30 -8.58 14.17 9.36
N HIS A 31 -9.60 13.31 9.42
CA HIS A 31 -9.43 11.86 9.26
C HIS A 31 -8.96 11.46 7.85
N ASP A 32 -9.45 12.14 6.81
CA ASP A 32 -9.02 11.92 5.44
C ASP A 32 -7.56 12.33 5.24
N PHE A 33 -7.16 13.49 5.79
CA PHE A 33 -5.78 13.93 5.76
C PHE A 33 -4.85 12.91 6.45
N TYR A 34 -5.23 12.45 7.65
CA TYR A 34 -4.49 11.42 8.39
C TYR A 34 -4.32 10.12 7.60
N SER A 35 -5.41 9.65 7.00
CA SER A 35 -5.40 8.45 6.16
C SER A 35 -4.56 8.64 4.91
N ASN A 36 -4.57 9.84 4.32
CA ASN A 36 -3.74 10.16 3.15
C ASN A 36 -2.25 10.16 3.48
N LEU A 37 -1.83 10.62 4.66
CA LEU A 37 -0.44 10.53 5.11
C LEU A 37 0.04 9.08 5.19
N CYS A 38 -0.78 8.21 5.80
CA CYS A 38 -0.50 6.77 5.86
C CYS A 38 -0.37 6.17 4.44
N MET A 39 -1.34 6.45 3.56
CA MET A 39 -1.33 5.93 2.19
C MET A 39 -0.21 6.50 1.33
N LYS A 40 0.26 7.72 1.61
CA LYS A 40 1.45 8.30 0.97
C LYS A 40 2.70 7.47 1.28
N ALA A 41 2.89 7.06 2.53
CA ALA A 41 4.01 6.20 2.92
C ALA A 41 3.91 4.78 2.33
N VAL A 42 2.70 4.22 2.28
CA VAL A 42 2.41 2.94 1.58
C VAL A 42 2.80 3.02 0.11
N ASN A 43 2.27 4.02 -0.60
CA ASN A 43 2.49 4.20 -2.03
C ASN A 43 3.96 4.52 -2.34
N GLN A 44 4.64 5.24 -1.45
CA GLN A 44 6.08 5.48 -1.57
C GLN A 44 6.87 4.17 -1.53
N SER A 45 6.54 3.28 -0.59
CA SER A 45 7.18 1.97 -0.46
C SER A 45 6.95 1.10 -1.69
N ILE A 46 5.72 1.10 -2.20
CA ILE A 46 5.35 0.36 -3.42
C ILE A 46 6.12 0.89 -4.64
N GLY A 47 6.23 2.21 -4.80
CA GLY A 47 6.98 2.82 -5.89
C GLY A 47 8.49 2.55 -5.85
N ARG A 48 9.04 2.07 -4.72
CA ARG A 48 10.43 1.60 -4.66
C ARG A 48 10.61 0.20 -5.25
N SER A 49 9.57 -0.63 -5.26
CA SER A 49 9.62 -2.03 -5.68
C SER A 49 9.51 -2.23 -7.20
N ILE A 50 8.91 -1.28 -7.93
CA ILE A 50 8.76 -1.33 -9.39
C ILE A 50 9.30 -0.01 -9.95
N ARG A 51 10.41 -0.04 -10.71
CA ARG A 51 11.15 1.16 -11.11
C ARG A 51 11.21 1.35 -12.63
N HIS A 52 11.08 0.29 -13.42
CA HIS A 52 11.09 0.36 -14.88
C HIS A 52 10.08 -0.56 -15.56
N ARG A 53 9.85 -0.37 -16.87
CA ARG A 53 8.80 -1.06 -17.64
C ARG A 53 8.89 -2.60 -17.63
N ASN A 54 10.10 -3.16 -17.48
CA ASN A 54 10.33 -4.61 -17.45
C ASN A 54 10.43 -5.16 -16.01
N ASP A 55 10.17 -4.33 -14.99
CA ASP A 55 10.29 -4.77 -13.59
C ASP A 55 9.03 -5.52 -13.20
N TYR A 56 9.22 -6.58 -12.42
CA TYR A 56 8.15 -7.27 -11.76
C TYR A 56 8.48 -7.40 -10.27
N ALA A 57 7.48 -7.21 -9.42
CA ALA A 57 7.61 -7.36 -7.99
C ALA A 57 6.30 -7.90 -7.42
N SER A 58 6.41 -8.73 -6.38
CA SER A 58 5.26 -9.08 -5.55
C SER A 58 5.20 -8.14 -4.35
N ILE A 59 4.03 -7.55 -4.11
CA ILE A 59 3.78 -6.66 -2.98
C ILE A 59 2.87 -7.39 -1.99
N MET A 60 3.40 -7.70 -0.81
CA MET A 60 2.63 -8.31 0.26
C MET A 60 2.16 -7.24 1.26
N LEU A 61 0.85 -7.08 1.41
CA LEU A 61 0.22 -6.15 2.35
C LEU A 61 -0.26 -6.93 3.58
N LEU A 62 0.47 -6.83 4.68
CA LEU A 62 0.29 -7.64 5.88
C LEU A 62 -0.45 -6.84 6.98
N ASP A 63 -1.73 -6.58 6.74
CA ASP A 63 -2.67 -6.01 7.71
C ASP A 63 -4.12 -6.29 7.26
N ARG A 64 -5.00 -6.69 8.19
CA ARG A 64 -6.43 -6.94 7.88
C ARG A 64 -7.14 -5.68 7.36
N ARG A 65 -6.67 -4.50 7.77
CA ARG A 65 -7.25 -3.20 7.38
C ARG A 65 -7.16 -2.95 5.88
N TYR A 66 -6.19 -3.53 5.15
CA TYR A 66 -6.13 -3.43 3.69
C TYR A 66 -7.33 -4.08 2.98
N ASN A 67 -8.04 -5.00 3.63
CA ASN A 67 -9.25 -5.61 3.08
C ASN A 67 -10.52 -4.77 3.34
N THR A 68 -10.43 -3.68 4.10
CA THR A 68 -11.56 -2.78 4.30
C THR A 68 -11.74 -1.86 3.08
N ASN A 69 -12.99 -1.55 2.72
CA ASN A 69 -13.29 -0.68 1.58
C ASN A 69 -12.62 0.68 1.68
N VAL A 70 -12.48 1.22 2.90
CA VAL A 70 -11.90 2.55 3.16
C VAL A 70 -10.42 2.62 2.81
N ILE A 71 -9.64 1.59 3.15
CA ILE A 71 -8.20 1.55 2.84
C ILE A 71 -7.98 1.08 1.41
N ARG A 72 -8.76 0.09 0.97
CA ARG A 72 -8.64 -0.50 -0.36
C ARG A 72 -8.94 0.51 -1.47
N SER A 73 -9.90 1.42 -1.27
CA SER A 73 -10.21 2.49 -2.22
C SER A 73 -9.10 3.54 -2.37
N ARG A 74 -8.20 3.65 -1.38
CA ARG A 74 -7.06 4.58 -1.41
C ARG A 74 -5.81 3.99 -2.06
N LEU A 75 -5.81 2.68 -2.36
CA LEU A 75 -4.76 2.07 -3.17
C LEU A 75 -4.93 2.48 -4.63
N PRO A 76 -3.83 2.73 -5.37
CA PRO A 76 -3.89 2.94 -6.81
C PRO A 76 -4.65 1.82 -7.52
N LYS A 77 -5.50 2.18 -8.49
CA LYS A 77 -6.38 1.23 -9.19
C LYS A 77 -5.63 0.02 -9.76
N TRP A 78 -4.46 0.23 -10.37
CA TRP A 78 -3.66 -0.83 -10.98
C TRP A 78 -3.14 -1.87 -9.96
N ILE A 79 -3.00 -1.50 -8.68
CA ILE A 79 -2.66 -2.43 -7.60
C ILE A 79 -3.92 -3.14 -7.12
N ASN A 80 -4.99 -2.37 -6.89
CA ASN A 80 -6.23 -2.89 -6.35
C ASN A 80 -6.83 -3.97 -7.27
N ASP A 81 -6.82 -3.75 -8.59
CA ASP A 81 -7.31 -4.69 -9.59
C ASP A 81 -6.52 -6.02 -9.62
N ARG A 82 -5.28 -6.04 -9.09
CA ARG A 82 -4.41 -7.22 -9.00
C ARG A 82 -4.26 -7.77 -7.58
N THR A 83 -4.95 -7.18 -6.60
CA THR A 83 -4.81 -7.54 -5.19
C THR A 83 -5.68 -8.76 -4.86
N VAL A 84 -5.03 -9.84 -4.43
CA VAL A 84 -5.70 -11.05 -3.92
C VAL A 84 -5.57 -11.09 -2.39
N THR A 85 -6.66 -11.43 -1.71
CA THR A 85 -6.70 -11.53 -0.25
C THR A 85 -6.62 -12.99 0.17
N TYR A 86 -5.77 -13.29 1.14
CA TYR A 86 -5.65 -14.63 1.73
C TYR A 86 -5.90 -14.53 3.24
N PRO A 87 -6.68 -15.45 3.83
CA PRO A 87 -6.94 -15.46 5.27
C PRO A 87 -5.71 -15.89 6.09
N THR A 88 -4.82 -16.68 5.49
CA THR A 88 -3.58 -17.19 6.11
C THR A 88 -2.43 -17.15 5.13
N PHE A 89 -1.20 -17.29 5.63
CA PHE A 89 0.01 -17.27 4.80
C PHE A 89 0.14 -18.48 3.88
N GLY A 90 -0.30 -19.68 4.32
CA GLY A 90 -0.09 -20.94 3.60
C GLY A 90 -0.54 -20.90 2.14
N PRO A 91 -1.81 -20.55 1.84
CA PRO A 91 -2.33 -20.50 0.47
C PRO A 91 -1.66 -19.46 -0.44
N MET A 92 -1.02 -18.44 0.13
CA MET A 92 -0.35 -17.37 -0.64
C MET A 92 1.01 -17.80 -1.18
N ILE A 93 1.73 -18.68 -0.46
CA ILE A 93 3.09 -19.09 -0.82
C ILE A 93 3.17 -19.74 -2.21
N PRO A 94 2.30 -20.70 -2.60
CA PRO A 94 2.34 -21.28 -3.95
C PRO A 94 2.12 -20.25 -5.06
N HIS A 95 1.24 -19.26 -4.84
CA HIS A 95 0.97 -18.21 -5.82
C HIS A 95 2.16 -17.27 -5.99
N LEU A 96 2.88 -16.98 -4.89
CA LEU A 96 4.13 -16.22 -4.94
C LEU A 96 5.19 -16.96 -5.75
N VAL A 97 5.39 -18.26 -5.47
CA VAL A 97 6.36 -19.09 -6.22
C VAL A 97 5.99 -19.15 -7.71
N GLN A 98 4.71 -19.33 -8.03
CA GLN A 98 4.23 -19.37 -9.39
C GLN A 98 4.48 -18.05 -10.14
N PHE A 99 4.23 -16.91 -9.49
CA PHE A 99 4.49 -15.59 -10.05
C PHE A 99 5.95 -15.43 -10.46
N TYR A 100 6.90 -15.76 -9.58
CA TYR A 100 8.33 -15.64 -9.89
C TYR A 100 8.81 -16.67 -10.94
N LYS A 101 8.21 -17.87 -11.00
CA LYS A 101 8.51 -18.84 -12.06
C LYS A 101 8.11 -18.31 -13.45
N GLN A 102 6.96 -17.65 -13.55
CA GLN A 102 6.45 -17.10 -14.81
C GLN A 102 7.24 -15.89 -15.31
N HIS A 103 7.82 -15.11 -14.39
CA HIS A 103 8.56 -13.88 -14.72
C HIS A 103 10.08 -14.09 -14.76
N ARG A 104 10.56 -15.29 -14.46
CA ARG A 104 11.99 -15.64 -14.60
C ARG A 104 12.35 -15.63 -16.10
N PRO A 105 13.38 -14.89 -16.52
CA PRO A 105 13.81 -14.90 -17.92
C PRO A 105 14.32 -16.29 -18.31
N ALA A 106 13.99 -16.72 -19.54
CA ALA A 106 14.30 -18.06 -20.06
C ALA A 106 15.80 -18.39 -20.18
N ASN A 107 16.71 -17.43 -19.98
CA ASN A 107 18.14 -17.55 -20.29
C ASN A 107 19.09 -17.32 -19.10
N THR A 108 18.71 -17.69 -17.87
CA THR A 108 19.68 -17.75 -16.76
C THR A 108 20.14 -19.19 -16.56
N THR A 109 20.96 -19.66 -17.50
CA THR A 109 21.91 -20.77 -17.29
C THR A 109 23.02 -20.25 -16.40
N ILE A 110 23.23 -20.90 -15.25
CA ILE A 110 24.45 -20.77 -14.45
C ILE A 110 25.38 -21.89 -14.91
#